data_AF-A0A3M5LK30-F1
#
_entry.id   AF-A0A3M5LK30-F1
#
_cell.length_a   1.000
_cell.length_b   1.000
_cell.length_c   1.000
_cell.angle_alpha   90.00
_cell.angle_beta   90.00
_cell.angle_gamma   90.00
#
_symmetry.space_group_name_H-M   'P 1'
#
loop_
_entity.id
_entity.type
_entity.pdbx_description
1 polymer ?
#
loop_
_entity_poly.entity_id
_entity_poly.type
_entity_poly.pdbx_seq_one_letter_code
_entity_poly.pdbx_strand_id
1 'polypeptide(L)'
;MNPATASRSEIREYVRIDGEALAAFGRAGGNIHQMILDQQDVVDGLLEGLSIEQRNRFNKIYTEEVNASTAKLREDISKIESPQLETVDINPQPSTVEIEPTSSKGIFVILGLVGVVMLILYKISS
;
A
#
# COMPACT_ATOMS: atom_id res chain seq x y z
N MET A 1 -15.77 -6.26 -22.78
CA MET A 1 -15.20 -7.63 -22.76
C MET A 1 -16.31 -8.61 -23.11
N ASN A 2 -16.02 -9.66 -23.91
CA ASN A 2 -17.00 -10.72 -24.15
C ASN A 2 -16.79 -11.87 -23.14
N PRO A 3 -17.70 -12.10 -22.18
CA PRO A 3 -17.55 -13.13 -21.15
C PRO A 3 -17.53 -14.55 -21.72
N ALA A 4 -18.05 -14.78 -22.94
CA ALA A 4 -18.04 -16.09 -23.59
C ALA A 4 -16.64 -16.53 -24.02
N THR A 5 -15.74 -15.59 -24.29
CA THR A 5 -14.42 -15.84 -24.90
C THR A 5 -13.27 -15.07 -24.24
N ALA A 6 -13.55 -14.29 -23.20
CA ALA A 6 -12.55 -13.48 -22.51
C ALA A 6 -11.35 -14.30 -22.05
N SER A 7 -10.17 -13.78 -22.35
CA SER A 7 -8.90 -14.27 -21.84
C SER A 7 -8.77 -13.98 -20.34
N ARG A 8 -7.89 -14.73 -19.64
CA ARG A 8 -7.59 -14.48 -18.23
C ARG A 8 -7.06 -13.05 -18.00
N SER A 9 -6.28 -12.50 -18.92
CA SER A 9 -5.79 -11.12 -18.83
C SER A 9 -6.91 -10.08 -18.90
N GLU A 10 -7.91 -10.28 -19.76
CA GLU A 10 -9.07 -9.38 -19.83
C GLU A 10 -9.90 -9.45 -18.54
N ILE A 11 -10.10 -10.66 -18.01
CA ILE A 11 -10.83 -10.86 -16.75
C ILE A 11 -10.06 -10.23 -15.57
N ARG A 12 -8.73 -10.38 -15.54
CA ARG A 12 -7.90 -9.72 -14.52
C ARG A 12 -8.01 -8.20 -14.57
N GLU A 13 -7.97 -7.64 -15.78
CA GLU A 13 -8.09 -6.19 -15.97
C GLU A 13 -9.46 -5.69 -15.54
N TYR A 14 -10.52 -6.44 -15.86
CA TYR A 14 -11.86 -6.17 -15.36
C TYR A 14 -11.93 -6.16 -13.83
N VAL A 15 -11.38 -7.18 -13.16
CA VAL A 15 -11.29 -7.25 -11.69
C VAL A 15 -10.50 -6.07 -11.10
N ARG A 16 -9.42 -5.64 -11.76
CA ARG A 16 -8.61 -4.49 -11.33
C ARG A 16 -9.44 -3.21 -11.34
N ILE A 17 -10.15 -2.95 -12.44
CA ILE A 17 -11.00 -1.76 -12.60
C ILE A 17 -12.13 -1.75 -11.57
N ASP A 18 -12.80 -2.88 -11.36
CA ASP A 18 -13.89 -3.01 -10.38
C ASP A 18 -13.38 -2.74 -8.95
N GLY A 19 -12.19 -3.27 -8.61
CA GLY A 19 -11.54 -3.01 -7.32
C GLY A 19 -11.16 -1.54 -7.12
N GLU A 20 -10.68 -0.87 -8.17
CA GLU A 20 -10.37 0.57 -8.13
C GLU A 20 -11.61 1.43 -7.97
N ALA A 21 -12.70 1.08 -8.68
CA ALA A 21 -13.99 1.75 -8.53
C ALA A 21 -14.53 1.58 -7.11
N LEU A 22 -14.45 0.38 -6.54
CA LEU A 22 -14.88 0.10 -5.18
C LEU A 22 -14.07 0.90 -4.15
N ALA A 23 -12.74 0.94 -4.31
CA ALA A 23 -11.87 1.73 -3.45
C ALA A 23 -12.13 3.23 -3.57
N ALA A 24 -12.39 3.74 -4.78
CA ALA A 24 -12.74 5.15 -5.00
C ALA A 24 -14.09 5.50 -4.35
N PHE A 25 -15.09 4.64 -4.50
CA PHE A 25 -16.41 4.82 -3.89
C PHE A 25 -16.33 4.81 -2.37
N GLY A 26 -15.56 3.88 -1.79
CA GLY A 26 -15.30 3.83 -0.35
C GLY A 26 -14.60 5.10 0.16
N ARG A 27 -13.58 5.60 -0.54
CA ARG A 27 -12.89 6.86 -0.18
C ARG A 27 -13.81 8.08 -0.22
N ALA A 28 -14.82 8.06 -1.09
CA ALA A 28 -15.84 9.11 -1.15
C ALA A 28 -16.90 9.00 -0.04
N GLY A 29 -16.80 8.02 0.86
CA GLY A 29 -17.78 7.77 1.93
C GLY A 29 -19.01 6.98 1.48
N GLY A 30 -18.95 6.35 0.30
CA GLY A 30 -20.02 5.52 -0.22
C GLY A 30 -20.18 4.19 0.53
N ASN A 31 -21.39 3.61 0.46
CA ASN A 31 -21.66 2.30 1.04
C ASN A 31 -21.08 1.17 0.17
N ILE A 32 -19.85 0.76 0.49
CA ILE A 32 -19.11 -0.30 -0.21
C ILE A 32 -19.94 -1.58 -0.37
N HIS A 33 -20.74 -1.96 0.64
CA HIS A 33 -21.55 -3.17 0.57
C HIS A 33 -22.60 -3.09 -0.53
N GLN A 34 -23.26 -1.94 -0.68
CA GLN A 34 -24.24 -1.74 -1.76
C GLN A 34 -23.57 -1.73 -3.13
N MET A 35 -22.41 -1.07 -3.27
CA MET A 35 -21.64 -1.10 -4.51
C MET A 35 -21.21 -2.52 -4.91
N ILE A 36 -20.88 -3.39 -3.95
CA ILE A 36 -20.59 -4.81 -4.24
C ILE A 36 -21.82 -5.53 -4.78
N LEU A 37 -23.02 -5.28 -4.21
CA LEU A 37 -24.26 -5.86 -4.74
C LEU A 37 -24.54 -5.37 -6.16
N ASP A 38 -24.37 -4.07 -6.40
CA ASP A 38 -24.53 -3.50 -7.74
C ASP A 38 -23.53 -4.11 -8.75
N GLN A 39 -22.28 -4.35 -8.34
CA GLN A 39 -21.28 -5.02 -9.16
C GLN A 39 -21.63 -6.50 -9.41
N GLN A 40 -22.23 -7.20 -8.44
CA GLN A 40 -22.73 -8.56 -8.62
C GLN A 40 -23.84 -8.60 -9.68
N ASP A 41 -24.79 -7.68 -9.61
CA ASP A 41 -25.88 -7.58 -10.60
C ASP A 41 -25.33 -7.32 -12.02
N VAL A 42 -24.28 -6.48 -12.14
CA VAL A 42 -23.60 -6.24 -13.43
C VAL A 42 -22.92 -7.51 -13.95
N VAL A 43 -22.25 -8.27 -13.08
CA VAL A 43 -21.64 -9.55 -13.48
C VAL A 43 -22.70 -10.57 -13.87
N ASP A 44 -23.81 -10.65 -13.15
CA ASP A 44 -24.91 -11.57 -13.49
C ASP A 44 -25.54 -11.20 -14.85
N GLY A 45 -25.74 -9.90 -15.11
CA GLY A 45 -26.19 -9.41 -16.42
C GLY A 45 -25.19 -9.69 -17.54
N LEU A 46 -23.88 -9.58 -17.26
CA LEU A 46 -22.83 -9.96 -18.21
C LEU A 46 -22.92 -11.45 -18.57
N LEU A 47 -23.34 -12.29 -17.63
CA LEU A 47 -23.44 -13.74 -17.81
C LEU A 47 -24.76 -14.21 -18.42
N GLU A 48 -25.70 -13.30 -18.64
CA GLU A 48 -26.99 -13.60 -19.23
C GLU A 48 -26.85 -14.14 -20.67
N GLY A 49 -27.64 -15.16 -21.01
CA GLY A 49 -27.61 -15.78 -22.35
C GLY A 49 -26.41 -16.69 -22.64
N LEU A 50 -25.43 -16.79 -21.75
CA LEU A 50 -24.31 -17.74 -21.88
C LEU A 50 -24.72 -19.18 -21.57
N SER A 51 -24.05 -20.13 -22.21
CA SER A 51 -24.14 -21.55 -21.83
C SER A 51 -23.60 -21.78 -20.41
N ILE A 52 -23.96 -22.91 -19.80
CA ILE A 52 -23.51 -23.27 -18.45
C ILE A 52 -21.98 -23.39 -18.42
N GLU A 53 -21.39 -23.98 -19.46
CA GLU A 53 -19.94 -24.16 -19.58
C GLU A 53 -19.21 -22.82 -19.69
N GLN A 54 -19.78 -21.88 -20.46
CA GLN A 54 -19.21 -20.54 -20.61
C GLN A 54 -19.27 -19.75 -19.30
N ARG A 55 -20.40 -19.81 -18.58
CA ARG A 55 -20.54 -19.22 -17.25
C ARG A 55 -19.55 -19.80 -16.25
N ASN A 56 -19.45 -21.12 -16.18
CA ASN A 56 -18.53 -21.80 -15.26
C ASN A 56 -17.08 -21.44 -15.55
N ARG A 57 -16.69 -21.36 -16.83
CA ARG A 57 -15.34 -20.94 -17.23
C ARG A 57 -15.05 -19.51 -16.77
N PHE A 58 -15.96 -18.58 -17.04
CA PHE A 58 -15.80 -17.19 -16.63
C PHE A 58 -15.72 -17.07 -15.11
N ASN A 59 -16.70 -17.61 -14.38
CA ASN A 59 -16.79 -17.54 -12.92
C ASN A 59 -15.56 -18.12 -12.23
N LYS A 60 -15.04 -19.24 -12.75
CA LYS A 60 -13.81 -19.83 -12.25
C LYS A 60 -12.64 -18.85 -12.35
N ILE A 61 -12.39 -18.30 -13.53
CA ILE A 61 -11.27 -17.37 -13.74
C ILE A 61 -11.48 -16.08 -12.95
N TYR A 62 -12.69 -15.52 -12.97
CA TYR A 62 -13.05 -14.32 -12.24
C TYR A 62 -12.80 -14.48 -10.74
N THR A 63 -13.28 -15.58 -10.14
CA THR A 63 -13.09 -15.86 -8.70
C THR A 63 -11.61 -16.04 -8.36
N GLU A 64 -10.84 -16.74 -9.20
CA GLU A 64 -9.41 -16.90 -9.01
C GLU A 64 -8.67 -15.55 -9.02
N GLU A 65 -9.00 -14.65 -9.96
CA GLU A 65 -8.37 -13.33 -10.05
C GLU A 65 -8.82 -12.38 -8.91
N VAL A 66 -10.09 -12.44 -8.48
CA VAL A 66 -10.56 -11.69 -7.28
C VAL A 66 -9.83 -12.15 -6.02
N ASN A 67 -9.68 -13.47 -5.84
CA ASN A 67 -8.94 -14.03 -4.71
C ASN A 67 -7.47 -13.64 -4.74
N ALA A 68 -6.82 -13.72 -5.91
CA ALA A 68 -5.43 -13.31 -6.08
C ALA A 68 -5.24 -11.82 -5.79
N SER A 69 -6.14 -10.97 -6.29
CA SER A 69 -6.14 -9.53 -6.02
C SER A 69 -6.29 -9.22 -4.53
N THR A 70 -7.21 -9.91 -3.85
CA THR A 70 -7.42 -9.78 -2.41
C THR A 70 -6.22 -10.26 -1.60
N ALA A 71 -5.60 -11.37 -1.99
CA ALA A 71 -4.41 -11.91 -1.34
C ALA A 71 -3.23 -10.94 -1.46
N LYS A 72 -3.01 -10.37 -2.65
CA LYS A 72 -2.01 -9.35 -2.88
C LYS A 72 -2.25 -8.10 -2.02
N LEU A 73 -3.49 -7.62 -1.95
CA LEU A 73 -3.83 -6.47 -1.10
C LEU A 73 -3.52 -6.73 0.38
N ARG A 74 -3.82 -7.93 0.88
CA ARG A 74 -3.48 -8.32 2.26
C ARG A 74 -1.97 -8.36 2.50
N GLU A 75 -1.21 -8.86 1.52
CA GLU A 75 0.26 -8.85 1.58
C GLU A 75 0.83 -7.42 1.56
N ASP A 76 0.25 -6.54 0.75
CA ASP A 76 0.68 -5.15 0.68
C ASP A 76 0.37 -4.41 2.00
N ILE A 77 -0.79 -4.68 2.61
CA ILE A 77 -1.14 -4.15 3.95
C ILE A 77 -0.18 -4.68 5.02
N SER A 78 0.13 -5.99 5.01
CA SER A 78 1.01 -6.56 6.04
C SER A 78 2.44 -6.01 5.97
N LYS A 79 2.93 -5.66 4.78
CA LYS A 79 4.22 -4.95 4.60
C LYS A 79 4.22 -3.54 5.16
N ILE A 80 3.07 -2.85 5.14
CA ILE A 80 2.92 -1.50 5.71
C ILE A 80 2.83 -1.58 7.24
N GLU A 81 2.08 -2.54 7.79
CA GLU A 81 1.90 -2.71 9.23
C GLU A 81 3.13 -3.29 9.93
N SER A 82 3.89 -4.14 9.22
CA SER A 82 5.14 -4.71 9.68
C SER A 82 6.22 -4.44 8.63
N PRO A 83 6.78 -3.21 8.58
CA PRO A 83 7.98 -2.98 7.79
C PRO A 83 9.01 -3.98 8.32
N GLN A 84 9.38 -4.95 7.48
CA GLN A 84 10.49 -5.84 7.78
C GLN A 84 11.65 -4.92 8.11
N LEU A 85 12.01 -4.84 9.39
CA LEU A 85 13.29 -4.28 9.78
C LEU A 85 14.28 -5.18 9.06
N GLU A 86 14.81 -4.71 7.92
CA GLU A 86 16.04 -5.25 7.38
C GLU A 86 16.99 -5.26 8.58
N THR A 87 17.20 -6.44 9.13
CA THR A 87 18.29 -6.66 10.05
C THR A 87 19.51 -6.42 9.19
N VAL A 88 19.99 -5.16 9.21
CA VAL A 88 21.32 -4.81 8.74
C VAL A 88 22.23 -5.83 9.38
N ASP A 89 22.73 -6.76 8.56
CA ASP A 89 23.69 -7.75 8.97
C ASP A 89 24.97 -7.00 9.31
N ILE A 90 25.08 -6.54 10.57
CA ILE A 90 26.32 -6.01 11.12
C ILE A 90 27.20 -7.21 11.40
N ASN A 91 27.64 -7.89 10.35
CA ASN A 91 28.84 -8.72 10.41
C ASN A 91 30.02 -7.73 10.44
N PRO A 92 30.77 -7.60 11.55
CA PRO A 92 31.83 -6.62 11.65
C PRO A 92 33.03 -7.10 10.83
N GLN A 93 32.99 -6.82 9.53
CA GLN A 93 34.18 -6.92 8.69
C GLN A 93 35.01 -5.64 8.94
N PRO A 94 36.24 -5.73 9.47
CA PRO A 94 37.02 -4.56 9.84
C PRO A 94 37.54 -3.89 8.57
N SER A 95 36.77 -2.97 8.01
CA SER A 95 37.30 -2.02 7.03
C SER A 95 37.90 -0.86 7.79
N THR A 96 39.23 -0.78 7.77
CA THR A 96 40.01 0.38 8.21
C THR A 96 39.61 1.58 7.35
N VAL A 97 38.69 2.39 7.86
CA VAL A 97 38.42 3.74 7.34
C VAL A 97 39.20 4.68 8.24
N GLU A 98 40.28 5.25 7.70
CA GLU A 98 40.97 6.37 8.32
C GLU A 98 39.99 7.54 8.49
N ILE A 99 39.75 7.95 9.74
CA ILE A 99 38.90 9.09 10.05
C ILE A 99 39.79 10.33 10.05
N GLU A 100 39.65 11.17 9.02
CA GLU A 100 40.16 12.53 9.05
C GLU A 100 39.40 13.34 10.12
N PRO A 101 40.09 14.04 11.04
CA PRO A 101 39.43 14.74 12.14
C PRO A 101 38.80 16.04 11.62
N THR A 102 37.53 15.96 11.19
CA THR A 102 36.77 17.15 10.80
C THR A 102 36.34 17.92 12.05
N SER A 103 37.17 18.90 12.42
CA SER A 103 36.87 20.17 13.08
C SER A 103 35.77 20.17 14.16
N SER A 104 36.22 20.10 15.40
CA SER A 104 35.51 20.27 16.68
C SER A 104 34.79 21.61 16.91
N LYS A 105 34.64 22.47 15.88
CA LYS A 105 34.05 23.81 16.04
C LYS A 105 32.52 23.85 16.04
N GLY A 106 31.83 22.83 15.51
CA GLY A 106 30.36 22.85 15.40
C GLY A 106 29.63 22.60 16.72
N ILE A 107 30.18 21.76 17.60
CA ILE A 107 29.52 21.33 18.84
C ILE A 107 29.49 22.46 19.90
N PHE A 108 30.53 23.29 19.96
CA PHE A 108 30.59 24.40 20.92
C PHE A 108 29.59 25.53 20.61
N VAL A 109 29.23 25.73 19.34
CA VAL A 109 28.28 26.78 18.93
C VAL A 109 26.86 26.44 19.40
N ILE A 110 26.46 25.18 19.32
CA ILE A 110 25.11 24.74 19.70
C ILE A 110 24.90 24.83 21.22
N LEU A 111 25.89 24.40 22.02
CA LEU A 111 25.81 24.48 23.49
C LEU A 111 25.82 25.92 24.01
N GLY A 112 26.59 26.82 23.36
CA GLY A 112 26.61 28.24 23.72
C GLY A 112 25.26 28.94 23.49
N LEU A 113 24.55 28.59 22.42
CA LEU A 113 23.27 29.21 22.06
C LEU A 113 22.16 28.83 23.05
N VAL A 114 22.15 27.56 23.51
CA VAL A 114 21.22 27.10 24.56
C VAL A 114 21.44 27.83 25.88
N GLY A 115 22.70 28.03 26.28
CA GLY A 115 23.04 28.75 27.51
C GLY A 115 22.60 30.21 27.51
N VAL A 116 22.77 30.91 26.38
CA VAL A 116 22.38 32.33 26.24
C VAL A 116 20.87 32.51 26.27
N VAL A 117 20.11 31.62 25.62
CA VAL A 117 18.63 31.67 25.63
C VAL A 117 18.08 31.44 27.04
N MET A 118 18.63 30.49 27.80
CA MET A 118 18.25 30.24 29.20
C MET A 118 18.49 31.46 30.10
N LEU A 119 19.61 32.16 29.90
CA LEU A 119 19.99 33.34 30.70
C LEU A 119 19.08 34.55 30.42
N ILE A 120 18.66 34.73 29.16
CA ILE A 120 17.69 35.77 28.77
C ILE A 120 16.31 35.48 29.38
N LEU A 121 15.84 34.23 29.32
CA LEU A 121 14.56 33.83 29.92
C LEU A 121 14.56 34.01 31.45
N TYR A 122 15.67 33.69 32.11
CA TYR A 122 15.82 33.90 33.55
C TYR A 122 15.76 35.38 33.94
N LYS A 123 16.39 36.28 33.15
CA LYS A 123 16.39 37.73 33.38
C LYS A 123 15.03 38.40 33.14
N ILE A 124 14.17 37.82 32.30
CA ILE A 124 12.81 38.33 32.03
C ILE A 124 11.82 37.87 33.10
N SER A 125 12.10 36.74 33.77
CA SER A 125 11.24 36.15 34.79
C SER A 125 11.56 36.61 36.23
N SER A 126 12.54 37.51 36.42
CA SER A 126 12.93 38.13 37.71
C SER A 126 12.70 39.62 37.69
#